data_AF-A0A821SEY9-F1
#
_entry.id   AF-A0A821SEY9-F1
#
_cell.length_a   1.000
_cell.length_b   1.000
_cell.length_c   1.000
_cell.angle_alpha   90.00
_cell.angle_beta   90.00
_cell.angle_gamma   90.00
#
_symmetry.space_group_name_H-M   'P 1'
#
loop_
_entity.id
_entity.type
_entity.pdbx_description
1 polymer ?
#
loop_
_entity_poly.entity_id
_entity_poly.type
_entity_poly.pdbx_seq_one_letter_code
_entity_poly.pdbx_strand_id
1 'polypeptide(L)' 'MNLIEPMFIIGASMGGAVVSMFAIKYPNYVSLICLLAPPADEKYETARIKQLR' A
#
# COMPACT_ATOMS: atom_id res chain seq x y z
N MET A 1 -0.08 3.56 25.47
CA MET A 1 -0.14 3.52 23.99
C MET A 1 0.54 2.22 23.58
N ASN A 2 -0.16 1.29 22.94
CA ASN A 2 0.49 0.11 22.36
C ASN A 2 1.34 0.60 21.18
N LEU A 3 2.66 0.60 21.34
CA LEU A 3 3.60 0.89 20.26
C LEU A 3 3.64 -0.35 19.37
N ILE A 4 2.83 -0.36 18.32
CA ILE A 4 2.92 -1.41 17.29
C ILE A 4 4.12 -1.04 16.42
N GLU A 5 5.11 -1.93 16.36
CA GLU A 5 6.31 -1.73 15.54
C GLU A 5 5.93 -1.73 14.04
N PRO A 6 6.52 -0.82 13.22
CA PRO A 6 6.30 -0.82 11.79
C PRO A 6 6.73 -2.13 11.14
N MET A 7 5.94 -2.64 10.19
CA MET A 7 6.14 -3.97 9.60
C MET A 7 6.57 -3.91 8.13
N PHE A 8 7.21 -4.99 7.67
CA PHE A 8 7.44 -5.27 6.26
C PHE A 8 6.21 -5.95 5.66
N ILE A 9 5.67 -5.42 4.57
CA ILE A 9 4.45 -5.95 3.96
C ILE A 9 4.72 -6.34 2.50
N ILE A 10 4.27 -7.52 2.12
CA ILE A 10 4.41 -8.06 0.76
C ILE A 10 3.00 -8.28 0.18
N GLY A 11 2.76 -7.76 -1.02
CA GLY A 11 1.50 -7.95 -1.74
C GLY A 11 1.73 -8.50 -3.14
N ALA A 12 1.10 -9.62 -3.46
CA ALA A 12 1.18 -10.26 -4.78
C ALA A 12 -0.15 -10.17 -5.52
N SER A 13 -0.13 -9.90 -6.83
CA SER A 13 -1.34 -9.71 -7.65
C SER A 13 -2.31 -8.74 -6.96
N MET A 14 -3.59 -9.09 -6.81
CA MET A 14 -4.58 -8.29 -6.08
C MET A 14 -4.13 -7.90 -4.66
N GLY A 15 -3.33 -8.74 -4.00
CA GLY A 15 -2.72 -8.42 -2.70
C GLY A 15 -1.84 -7.17 -2.74
N GLY A 16 -1.19 -6.90 -3.87
CA GLY A 16 -0.42 -5.67 -4.10
C GLY A 16 -1.28 -4.40 -4.00
N ALA A 17 -2.51 -4.42 -4.53
CA ALA A 17 -3.44 -3.31 -4.40
C ALA A 17 -3.91 -3.13 -2.95
N VAL A 18 -4.23 -4.23 -2.27
CA VAL A 18 -4.67 -4.22 -0.86
C VAL A 18 -3.59 -3.63 0.06
N VAL A 19 -2.35 -4.11 -0.05
CA VAL A 19 -1.26 -3.62 0.81
C VAL A 19 -0.88 -2.17 0.48
N SER A 20 -1.03 -1.75 -0.78
CA SER A 20 -0.85 -0.35 -1.18
C SER A 20 -1.89 0.55 -0.51
N MET A 21 -3.17 0.15 -0.53
CA MET A 21 -4.24 0.89 0.15
C MET A 21 -4.03 0.92 1.67
N PHE A 22 -3.60 -0.19 2.27
CA PHE A 22 -3.27 -0.25 3.70
C PHE A 22 -2.17 0.74 4.06
N ALA A 23 -1.07 0.76 3.30
CA ALA A 23 0.07 1.63 3.59
C ALA A 23 -0.25 3.12 3.44
N ILE A 24 -1.11 3.48 2.48
CA ILE A 24 -1.59 4.87 2.34
C ILE A 24 -2.42 5.27 3.57
N LYS A 25 -3.29 4.37 4.05
CA LYS A 25 -4.19 4.67 5.17
C LYS A 25 -3.50 4.64 6.53
N TYR A 26 -2.47 3.81 6.68
CA TYR A 26 -1.79 3.53 7.95
C TYR A 26 -0.26 3.59 7.79
N PRO A 27 0.31 4.72 7.35
CA PRO A 27 1.73 4.82 6.98
C PRO A 27 2.68 4.50 8.16
N ASN A 28 2.28 4.86 9.39
CA ASN A 28 3.09 4.60 10.60
C ASN A 28 3.26 3.11 10.93
N TYR A 29 2.49 2.22 10.29
CA TYR A 29 2.56 0.77 10.50
C TYR A 29 3.42 0.05 9.46
N VAL A 30 4.00 0.78 8.49
CA VAL A 30 4.68 0.21 7.34
C VAL A 30 6.12 0.73 7.27
N SER A 31 7.08 -0.17 7.43
CA SER A 31 8.49 0.15 7.23
C SER A 31 8.88 0.07 5.74
N LEU A 32 8.36 -0.94 5.04
CA LEU A 32 8.66 -1.19 3.63
C LEU A 32 7.56 -2.04 2.98
N ILE A 33 7.36 -1.83 1.68
CA ILE A 33 6.40 -2.57 0.85
C ILE A 33 7.13 -3.24 -0.30
N CYS A 34 6.86 -4.53 -0.50
CA CYS A 34 7.24 -5.26 -1.71
C CYS A 34 6.00 -5.62 -2.51
N LEU A 35 5.94 -5.19 -3.78
CA LEU A 35 4.81 -5.44 -4.68
C LEU A 35 5.21 -6.43 -5.78
N LEU A 36 4.51 -7.55 -5.86
CA LEU A 36 4.77 -8.62 -6.83
C LEU A 36 3.62 -8.70 -7.84
N ALA A 37 3.85 -8.18 -9.05
CA ALA A 37 2.84 -8.09 -10.11
C ALA A 37 1.50 -7.47 -9.63
N PRO A 38 1.50 -6.29 -8.96
CA PRO A 38 0.25 -5.65 -8.55
C PRO A 38 -0.60 -5.31 -9.79
N PRO A 39 -1.94 -5.38 -9.71
CA PRO A 39 -2.78 -4.92 -10.80
C PRO A 39 -2.54 -3.42 -11.02
N ALA A 40 -2.08 -3.08 -12.22
CA ALA A 40 -1.91 -1.72 -12.68
C ALA A 40 -3.06 -1.42 -13.64
N ASP A 41 -4.18 -0.95 -13.11
CA ASP A 41 -5.26 -0.42 -13.95
C ASP A 41 -5.17 1.10 -13.95
N GLU A 42 -5.23 1.75 -15.11
CA GLU A 42 -5.19 3.22 -15.28
C GLU A 42 -6.28 3.93 -14.44
N LYS A 43 -7.38 3.22 -14.14
CA LYS A 43 -8.45 3.70 -13.25
C LYS A 43 -8.02 3.81 -11.78
N TYR A 44 -7.08 2.99 -11.32
CA TYR A 44 -6.52 3.08 -9.96
C TYR A 44 -5.37 4.10 -9.86
N GLU A 45 -4.62 4.34 -10.94
CA GLU A 45 -3.59 5.40 -10.98
C GLU A 45 -4.17 6.80 -10.85
N THR A 46 -5.32 7.06 -11.47
CA THR A 46 -5.96 8.38 -11.41
C THR A 46 -6.45 8.72 -9.99
N ALA A 47 -6.89 7.71 -9.23
CA ALA A 47 -7.23 7.86 -7.82
C ALA A 47 -5.98 8.04 -6.93
N ARG A 48 -4.88 7.35 -7.25
CA ARG A 48 -3.60 7.42 -6.54
C ARG A 48 -2.93 8.80 -6.65
N ILE A 49 -2.95 9.42 -7.82
CA ILE A 49 -2.36 10.76 -8.03
C ILE A 49 -3.20 11.86 -7.33
N LYS A 50 -4.53 11.69 -7.24
CA LYS A 50 -5.41 12.65 -6.58
C LYS A 50 -5.35 12.63 -5.04
N GLN A 51 -4.91 11.53 -4.43
CA GLN A 51 -4.75 11.43 -2.97
C GLN A 51 -3.37 11.88 -2.47
N LEU A 52 -2.40 12.04 -3.38
CA LEU A 52 -1.02 12.46 -3.08
C LEU A 52 -0.76 13.94 -3.39
N ARG A 53 -1.78 14.68 -3.81
CA ARG A 53 -1.79 16.15 -3.95
C ARG A 53 -2.72 16.74 -2.92
#